data_AF-A0A530GGF0-F1
#
_entry.id   AF-A0A530GGF0-F1
#
_cell.length_a   1.000
_cell.length_b   1.000
_cell.length_c   1.000
_cell.angle_alpha   90.00
_cell.angle_beta   90.00
_cell.angle_gamma   90.00
#
_symmetry.space_group_name_H-M   'P 1'
#
loop_
_entity.id
_entity.type
_entity.pdbx_description
1 polymer ?
#
loop_
_entity_poly.entity_id
_entity_poly.type
_entity_poly.pdbx_seq_one_letter_code
_entity_poly.pdbx_strand_id
1 'polypeptide(L)'
;MSQDRRGGGRRSKLGRSGGGIAQLPWQSVKNPYPPMQLLDEERMEQLHKTSMRILSELGIRVMSEKVMDLFSKAGATVDRESNT
;
A
#
# COMPACT_ATOMS: atom_id res chain seq x y z
N MET A 1 -27.37 39.40 37.07
CA MET A 1 -26.10 38.65 37.04
C MET A 1 -25.85 38.18 35.62
N SER A 2 -24.88 38.81 34.96
CA SER A 2 -24.47 38.48 33.60
C SER A 2 -23.72 37.15 33.56
N GLN A 3 -24.04 36.30 32.59
CA GLN A 3 -23.08 35.30 32.13
C GLN A 3 -22.87 35.49 30.63
N ASP A 4 -21.83 36.27 30.36
CA ASP A 4 -21.27 36.55 29.06
C ASP A 4 -20.74 35.23 28.46
N ARG A 5 -21.43 34.72 27.44
CA ARG A 5 -21.06 33.47 26.77
C ARG A 5 -19.89 33.76 25.85
N ARG A 6 -18.72 33.25 26.22
CA ARG A 6 -17.43 33.31 25.49
C ARG A 6 -17.61 33.13 23.97
N GLY A 7 -17.71 34.24 23.25
CA GLY A 7 -17.84 34.30 21.79
C GLY A 7 -16.49 34.31 21.04
N GLY A 8 -15.45 33.66 21.60
CA GLY A 8 -14.06 33.83 21.13
C GLY A 8 -13.60 32.90 20.00
N GLY A 9 -14.36 31.86 19.64
CA GLY A 9 -13.87 30.82 18.71
C GLY A 9 -13.96 31.16 17.22
N ARG A 10 -14.89 32.06 16.82
CA ARG A 10 -15.19 32.31 15.40
C ARG A 10 -14.40 33.48 14.78
N ARG A 11 -13.87 34.40 15.60
CA ARG A 11 -13.06 35.53 15.10
C ARG A 11 -11.63 35.14 14.70
N SER A 12 -11.05 34.10 15.30
CA SER A 12 -9.69 33.66 14.96
C SER A 12 -9.58 33.00 13.57
N LYS A 13 -10.70 32.52 13.00
CA LYS A 13 -10.76 31.95 11.64
C LYS A 13 -10.80 33.02 10.55
N LEU A 14 -11.36 34.20 10.85
CA LEU A 14 -11.52 35.30 9.89
C LEU A 14 -10.19 35.99 9.55
N GLY A 15 -9.18 35.89 10.42
CA GLY A 15 -7.83 36.45 10.18
C GLY A 15 -6.94 35.63 9.25
N ARG A 16 -7.36 34.43 8.81
CA ARG A 16 -6.60 33.58 7.86
C ARG A 16 -7.14 33.75 6.45
N SER A 17 -7.31 34.98 6.00
CA SER A 17 -7.69 35.33 4.61
C SER A 17 -6.46 35.74 3.78
N GLY A 18 -5.37 34.99 3.92
CA GLY A 18 -4.16 35.15 3.11
C GLY A 18 -3.90 33.86 2.34
N GLY A 19 -4.17 33.90 1.03
CA GLY A 19 -3.67 32.96 0.00
C GLY A 19 -3.59 31.49 0.41
N GLY A 20 -4.74 30.83 0.57
CA GLY A 20 -4.75 29.37 0.70
C GLY A 20 -4.31 28.72 -0.62
N ILE A 21 -3.52 27.65 -0.54
CA ILE A 21 -3.19 26.83 -1.73
C ILE A 21 -4.51 26.34 -2.33
N ALA A 22 -4.77 26.67 -3.60
CA ALA A 22 -5.94 26.20 -4.30
C ALA A 22 -5.83 24.69 -4.50
N GLN A 23 -6.63 23.93 -3.75
CA GLN A 23 -6.70 22.48 -3.90
C GLN A 23 -7.30 22.15 -5.28
N LEU A 24 -6.53 21.45 -6.12
CA LEU A 24 -7.04 20.95 -7.39
C LEU A 24 -8.15 19.90 -7.16
N PRO A 25 -9.15 19.82 -8.05
CA PRO A 25 -10.16 18.77 -7.99
C PRO A 25 -9.53 17.39 -8.17
N TRP A 26 -10.15 16.39 -7.54
CA TRP A 26 -9.76 14.99 -7.73
C TRP A 26 -9.83 14.60 -9.20
N GLN A 27 -8.75 14.00 -9.70
CA GLN A 27 -8.65 13.55 -11.08
C GLN A 27 -7.74 12.32 -11.16
N SER A 28 -7.96 11.50 -12.20
CA SER A 28 -7.06 10.39 -12.52
C SER A 28 -5.82 10.96 -13.22
N VAL A 29 -4.71 11.02 -12.49
CA VAL A 29 -3.41 11.43 -13.05
C VAL A 29 -2.84 10.27 -13.85
N LYS A 30 -2.59 10.49 -15.15
CA LYS A 30 -1.89 9.54 -16.02
C LYS A 30 -0.47 10.03 -16.25
N ASN A 31 0.52 9.20 -15.95
CA ASN A 31 1.91 9.49 -16.29
C ASN A 31 2.11 9.24 -17.80
N PRO A 32 2.48 10.26 -18.60
CA PRO A 32 2.72 10.07 -20.04
C PRO A 32 4.08 9.42 -20.32
N TYR A 33 4.99 9.41 -19.35
CA TYR A 33 6.33 8.87 -19.51
C TYR A 33 6.35 7.36 -19.25
N PRO A 34 7.24 6.62 -19.94
CA PRO A 34 7.48 5.23 -19.60
C PRO A 34 7.99 5.13 -18.15
N PRO A 35 7.73 3.99 -17.47
CA PRO A 35 8.30 3.73 -16.16
C PRO A 35 9.82 3.88 -16.19
N MET A 36 10.38 4.47 -15.14
CA MET A 36 11.82 4.56 -14.99
C MET A 36 12.41 3.15 -14.85
N GLN A 37 13.37 2.81 -15.71
CA GLN A 37 14.01 1.50 -15.70
C GLN A 37 15.18 1.50 -14.69
N LEU A 38 14.91 1.00 -13.48
CA LEU A 38 15.92 0.91 -12.42
C LEU A 38 16.91 -0.24 -12.65
N LEU A 39 16.43 -1.34 -13.23
CA LEU A 39 17.19 -2.54 -13.54
C LEU A 39 17.10 -2.81 -15.05
N ASP A 40 18.19 -3.26 -15.65
CA ASP A 40 18.15 -3.80 -17.02
C ASP A 40 17.46 -5.17 -17.04
N GLU A 41 17.24 -5.69 -18.24
CA GLU A 41 16.51 -6.94 -18.45
C GLU A 41 17.18 -8.13 -17.75
N GLU A 42 18.51 -8.19 -17.79
CA GLU A 42 19.26 -9.28 -17.18
C GLU A 42 19.12 -9.26 -15.65
N ARG A 43 19.24 -8.10 -15.01
CA ARG A 43 19.03 -7.99 -13.55
C ARG A 43 17.58 -8.28 -13.16
N MET A 44 16.62 -7.90 -13.99
CA MET A 44 15.22 -8.22 -13.74
C MET A 44 14.97 -9.74 -13.80
N GLU A 45 15.54 -10.42 -14.79
CA GLU A 45 15.43 -11.87 -14.92
C GLU A 45 16.15 -12.60 -13.77
N GLN A 46 17.29 -12.08 -13.31
CA GLN A 46 17.96 -12.61 -12.11
C GLN A 46 17.04 -12.53 -10.89
N LEU A 47 16.40 -11.38 -10.65
CA LEU A 47 15.46 -11.20 -9.55
C LEU A 47 14.27 -12.16 -9.68
N HIS A 48 13.74 -12.35 -10.89
CA HIS A 48 12.67 -13.30 -11.15
C HIS A 48 13.08 -14.73 -10.80
N LYS A 49 14.21 -15.21 -11.32
CA LYS A 49 14.73 -16.56 -11.05
C LYS A 49 14.99 -16.80 -9.57
N THR A 50 15.60 -15.84 -8.88
CA THR A 50 15.84 -15.95 -7.44
C THR A 50 14.53 -16.00 -6.66
N SER A 51 13.54 -15.19 -7.03
CA SER A 51 12.22 -15.20 -6.40
C SER A 51 11.52 -16.54 -6.58
N MET A 52 11.56 -17.10 -7.80
CA MET A 52 10.99 -18.43 -8.07
C MET A 52 11.69 -19.52 -7.28
N ARG A 53 13.03 -19.48 -7.18
CA ARG A 53 13.79 -20.42 -6.36
C ARG A 53 13.37 -20.36 -4.90
N ILE A 54 13.23 -19.15 -4.35
CA ILE A 54 12.79 -18.96 -2.95
C ILE A 54 11.39 -19.55 -2.76
N LEU A 55 10.45 -19.26 -3.65
CA LEU A 55 9.08 -19.76 -3.55
C LEU A 55 8.99 -21.28 -3.72
N SER A 56 9.81 -21.89 -4.57
CA SER A 56 9.79 -23.34 -4.82
C SER A 56 10.54 -24.15 -3.77
N GLU A 57 11.69 -23.66 -3.29
CA GLU A 57 12.57 -24.41 -2.39
C GLU A 57 12.32 -24.09 -0.91
N LEU A 58 12.09 -22.81 -0.57
CA LEU A 58 11.86 -22.39 0.81
C LEU A 58 10.37 -22.25 1.12
N GLY A 59 9.57 -21.79 0.16
CA GLY A 59 8.15 -21.52 0.34
C GLY A 59 7.87 -20.29 1.20
N ILE A 60 6.60 -20.13 1.60
CA ILE A 60 6.13 -19.04 2.46
C ILE A 60 5.16 -19.57 3.52
N ARG A 61 5.17 -18.97 4.71
CA ARG A 61 4.23 -19.32 5.77
C ARG A 61 2.90 -18.62 5.56
N VAL A 62 1.82 -19.41 5.57
CA VAL A 62 0.44 -18.93 5.46
C VAL A 62 -0.33 -19.42 6.68
N MET A 63 -0.92 -18.51 7.45
CA MET A 63 -1.63 -18.87 8.68
C MET A 63 -3.12 -19.18 8.45
N SER A 64 -3.68 -18.78 7.31
CA SER A 64 -5.09 -18.99 7.01
C SER A 64 -5.31 -20.34 6.33
N GLU A 65 -6.08 -21.23 6.96
CA GLU A 65 -6.46 -22.53 6.40
C GLU A 65 -7.16 -22.40 5.04
N LYS A 66 -8.05 -21.41 4.90
CA LYS A 66 -8.73 -21.12 3.63
C LYS A 66 -7.74 -20.84 2.50
N VAL A 67 -6.67 -20.11 2.79
CA VAL A 67 -5.66 -19.76 1.78
C VAL A 67 -4.81 -20.97 1.45
N MET A 68 -4.46 -21.79 2.44
CA MET A 68 -3.78 -23.07 2.23
C MET A 68 -4.59 -24.01 1.33
N ASP A 69 -5.91 -24.11 1.52
CA ASP A 69 -6.78 -24.89 0.64
C ASP A 69 -6.79 -24.38 -0.81
N LEU A 70 -6.79 -23.05 -1.00
CA LEU A 70 -6.73 -22.44 -2.33
C LEU A 70 -5.41 -22.77 -3.03
N PHE A 71 -4.28 -22.69 -2.32
CA PHE A 71 -2.98 -23.03 -2.88
C PHE A 71 -2.85 -24.52 -3.22
N SER A 72 -3.35 -25.40 -2.35
CA SER A 72 -3.39 -26.84 -2.63
C SER A 72 -4.22 -27.16 -3.87
N LYS A 73 -5.39 -26.53 -4.03
CA LYS A 73 -6.23 -26.67 -5.24
C LYS A 73 -5.57 -26.14 -6.51
N ALA A 74 -4.73 -25.12 -6.38
CA ALA A 74 -3.93 -24.57 -7.47
C ALA A 74 -2.69 -25.44 -7.79
N GLY A 75 -2.46 -26.53 -7.06
CA GLY A 75 -1.35 -27.47 -7.29
C GLY A 75 -0.07 -27.14 -6.52
N ALA A 76 -0.12 -26.22 -5.56
CA ALA A 76 1.02 -25.96 -4.68
C ALA A 76 1.15 -27.05 -3.59
N THR A 77 2.38 -27.39 -3.25
CA THR A 77 2.68 -28.23 -2.09
C THR A 77 2.41 -27.45 -0.81
N VAL A 78 1.57 -27.99 0.07
CA VAL A 78 1.21 -27.35 1.35
C VAL A 78 1.62 -28.26 2.50
N ASP A 79 2.51 -27.76 3.34
CA ASP A 79 2.82 -28.37 4.63
C ASP A 79 1.90 -27.77 5.72
N ARG A 80 1.14 -28.64 6.39
CA ARG A 80 0.24 -28.26 7.51
C ARG A 80 0.83 -28.58 8.88
N GLU A 81 2.00 -29.21 8.95
CA GLU A 81 2.58 -29.72 10.20
C GLU A 81 3.45 -28.70 10.95
N SER A 82 3.66 -27.51 10.37
CA SER A 82 4.42 -26.44 11.02
C SER A 82 3.57 -25.65 12.03
N ASN A 83 3.09 -26.28 13.10
CA ASN A 83 2.41 -25.62 14.22
C ASN A 83 3.42 -25.21 15.33
N THR A 84 4.34 -24.32 14.97
CA THR A 84 5.24 -23.63 15.94
C THR A 84 4.95 -22.14 15.97
#